data_AF-A0A521ED18-F1
#
_entry.id   AF-A0A521ED18-F1
#
_cell.length_a   1.000
_cell.length_b   1.000
_cell.length_c   1.000
_cell.angle_alpha   90.00
_cell.angle_beta   90.00
_cell.angle_gamma   90.00
#
_symmetry.space_group_name_H-M   'P 1'
#
loop_
_entity.id
_entity.type
_entity.pdbx_description
1 polymer ?
#
loop_
_entity_poly.entity_id
_entity_poly.type
_entity_poly.pdbx_seq_one_letter_code
_entity_poly.pdbx_strand_id
1 'polypeptide(L)'
;MTIEIVIGLIGLCIAIATFVQSQKPQEVKFIEPNEEMEELKISFKMNQKISLEIQDLLKKHIEGNKCPDELFFQKMTFTKYLQFLKDNYNECLSDEVYERTLSRSIYTRPVIASMSNSLQNQFQNLMLVKNYIKALV
;
A
#
# COMPACT_ATOMS: atom_id res chain seq x y z
N MET A 1 64.44 1.28 -26.08
CA MET A 1 63.19 1.40 -26.86
C MET A 1 62.17 0.29 -26.56
N THR A 2 62.58 -0.94 -26.20
CA THR A 2 61.65 -2.05 -25.93
C THR A 2 61.04 -2.04 -24.52
N ILE A 3 61.80 -1.67 -23.48
CA ILE A 3 61.33 -1.74 -22.08
C ILE A 3 60.24 -0.71 -21.76
N GLU A 4 60.36 0.52 -22.26
CA GLU A 4 59.40 1.61 -22.00
C GLU A 4 58.02 1.34 -22.64
N ILE A 5 58.02 0.75 -23.85
CA ILE A 5 56.80 0.35 -24.55
C ILE A 5 56.08 -0.77 -23.78
N VAL A 6 56.83 -1.71 -23.20
CA VAL A 6 56.27 -2.80 -22.39
C VAL A 6 55.62 -2.28 -21.12
N ILE A 7 56.25 -1.33 -20.42
CA ILE A 7 55.69 -0.71 -19.21
C ILE A 7 54.41 0.06 -19.54
N GLY A 8 54.40 0.80 -20.66
CA GLY A 8 53.21 1.51 -21.14
C GLY A 8 52.03 0.59 -21.45
N LEU A 9 52.29 -0.56 -22.08
CA LEU A 9 51.26 -1.56 -22.38
C LEU A 9 50.69 -2.21 -21.11
N ILE A 10 51.53 -2.52 -20.12
CA ILE A 10 51.07 -3.09 -18.85
C ILE A 10 50.17 -2.10 -18.11
N GLY A 11 50.56 -0.82 -18.04
CA GLY A 11 49.75 0.24 -17.43
C GLY A 11 48.39 0.41 -18.10
N LEU A 12 48.37 0.35 -19.44
CA LEU A 12 47.13 0.43 -20.22
C LEU A 12 46.21 -0.77 -19.95
N CYS A 13 46.74 -1.99 -19.88
CA CYS A 13 45.97 -3.19 -19.54
C CYS A 13 45.33 -3.10 -18.15
N ILE A 14 46.07 -2.59 -17.14
CA ILE A 14 45.55 -2.41 -15.78
C ILE A 14 44.43 -1.36 -15.77
N ALA A 15 44.62 -0.22 -16.45
CA ALA A 15 43.61 0.83 -16.53
C ALA A 15 42.30 0.34 -17.18
N ILE A 16 42.39 -0.43 -18.28
CA ILE A 16 41.24 -1.04 -18.94
C ILE A 16 40.56 -2.05 -18.02
N ALA A 17 41.32 -2.90 -17.33
CA ALA A 17 40.76 -3.89 -16.41
C ALA A 17 40.03 -3.23 -15.22
N THR A 18 40.59 -2.18 -14.63
CA THR A 18 39.95 -1.40 -13.57
C THR A 18 38.71 -0.68 -14.06
N PHE A 19 38.75 -0.08 -15.26
CA PHE A 19 37.59 0.58 -15.87
C PHE A 19 36.45 -0.42 -16.11
N VAL A 20 36.74 -1.59 -16.67
CA VAL A 20 35.75 -2.65 -16.90
C VAL A 20 35.21 -3.22 -15.58
N GLN A 21 36.04 -3.40 -14.54
CA GLN A 21 35.57 -3.80 -13.22
C GLN A 21 34.70 -2.74 -12.54
N SER A 22 35.04 -1.45 -12.71
CA SER A 22 34.26 -0.33 -12.15
C SER A 22 32.89 -0.16 -12.78
N GLN A 23 32.70 -0.68 -14.00
CA GLN A 23 31.40 -0.69 -14.69
C GLN A 23 30.55 -1.90 -14.34
N LYS A 24 31.06 -2.89 -13.59
CA LYS A 24 30.21 -3.97 -13.10
C LYS A 24 29.24 -3.38 -12.08
N PRO A 25 27.92 -3.46 -12.29
CA PRO A 25 26.96 -3.04 -11.29
C PRO A 25 27.27 -3.81 -10.01
N GLN A 26 27.56 -3.10 -8.91
CA GLN A 26 27.54 -3.74 -7.61
C GLN A 26 26.10 -4.23 -7.41
N GLU A 27 25.91 -5.55 -7.33
CA GLU A 27 24.64 -6.13 -6.93
C GLU A 27 24.37 -5.70 -5.49
N VAL A 28 23.70 -4.55 -5.32
CA VAL A 28 23.17 -4.13 -4.03
C VAL A 28 22.10 -5.15 -3.67
N LYS A 29 22.47 -6.15 -2.86
CA LYS A 29 21.50 -7.03 -2.23
C LYS A 29 20.65 -6.18 -1.28
N PHE A 30 19.51 -5.70 -1.77
CA PHE A 30 18.49 -5.11 -0.92
C PHE A 30 18.02 -6.20 0.03
N ILE A 31 18.21 -5.98 1.33
CA ILE A 31 17.61 -6.83 2.35
C ILE A 31 16.10 -6.75 2.16
N GLU A 32 15.45 -7.90 1.99
CA GLU A 32 14.01 -7.96 1.83
C GLU A 32 13.32 -7.33 3.06
N PRO A 33 12.38 -6.40 2.85
CA PRO A 33 11.72 -5.67 3.94
C PRO A 33 10.59 -6.50 4.55
N ASN A 34 10.94 -7.64 5.14
CA ASN A 34 9.96 -8.61 5.63
C ASN A 34 9.10 -8.05 6.76
N GLU A 35 9.69 -7.30 7.70
CA GLU A 35 8.96 -6.67 8.80
C GLU A 35 7.98 -5.61 8.27
N GLU A 36 8.45 -4.69 7.42
CA GLU A 36 7.59 -3.63 6.87
C GLU A 36 6.48 -4.21 5.99
N MET A 37 6.72 -5.34 5.33
CA MET A 37 5.72 -6.04 4.53
C MET A 37 4.64 -6.70 5.39
N GLU A 38 5.00 -7.31 6.53
CA GLU A 38 4.01 -7.84 7.47
C GLU A 38 3.17 -6.73 8.11
N GLU A 39 3.79 -5.60 8.47
CA GLU A 39 3.06 -4.42 8.95
C GLU A 39 2.07 -3.88 7.91
N LEU A 40 2.45 -3.88 6.63
CA LEU A 40 1.58 -3.49 5.52
C LEU A 40 0.36 -4.42 5.41
N LYS A 41 0.56 -5.74 5.49
CA LYS A 41 -0.52 -6.74 5.47
C LYS A 41 -1.49 -6.55 6.63
N ILE A 42 -0.96 -6.35 7.84
CA ILE A 42 -1.78 -6.07 9.04
C ILE A 42 -2.59 -4.80 8.83
N SER A 43 -1.97 -3.74 8.33
CA SER A 43 -2.63 -2.45 8.05
C SER A 43 -3.75 -2.55 7.02
N PHE A 44 -3.57 -3.38 5.99
CA PHE A 44 -4.62 -3.68 5.03
C PHE A 44 -5.82 -4.37 5.70
N LYS A 45 -5.56 -5.43 6.49
CA LYS A 45 -6.61 -6.16 7.22
C LYS A 45 -7.34 -5.29 8.23
N MET A 46 -6.66 -4.33 8.86
CA MET A 46 -7.30 -3.34 9.73
C MET A 46 -8.31 -2.47 8.96
N ASN A 47 -7.92 -1.93 7.79
CA ASN A 47 -8.83 -1.17 6.91
C ASN A 47 -10.02 -2.02 6.45
N GLN A 48 -9.76 -3.27 6.06
CA GLN A 48 -10.79 -4.22 5.65
C GLN A 48 -11.83 -4.42 6.77
N LYS A 49 -11.37 -4.67 8.00
CA LYS A 49 -12.22 -4.84 9.17
C LYS A 49 -13.05 -3.59 9.46
N ILE A 50 -12.42 -2.41 9.53
CA ILE A 50 -13.15 -1.19 9.89
C ILE A 50 -14.17 -0.79 8.82
N SER A 51 -13.89 -1.02 7.53
CA SER A 51 -14.85 -0.76 6.45
C SER A 51 -16.11 -1.62 6.61
N LEU A 52 -15.96 -2.92 6.91
CA LEU A 52 -17.09 -3.81 7.19
C LEU A 52 -17.88 -3.40 8.44
N GLU A 53 -17.19 -3.00 9.52
CA GLU A 53 -17.85 -2.50 10.73
C GLU A 53 -18.70 -1.26 10.45
N ILE A 54 -18.20 -0.33 9.63
CA ILE A 54 -18.95 0.87 9.23
C ILE A 54 -20.19 0.49 8.42
N GLN A 55 -20.06 -0.43 7.47
CA GLN A 55 -21.20 -0.90 6.67
C GLN A 55 -22.29 -1.52 7.55
N ASP A 56 -21.91 -2.33 8.55
CA ASP A 56 -22.84 -2.92 9.51
C ASP A 56 -23.52 -1.85 10.39
N LEU A 57 -22.76 -0.88 10.89
CA LEU A 57 -23.30 0.23 11.67
C LEU A 57 -24.31 1.07 10.86
N LEU A 58 -23.97 1.40 9.61
CA LEU A 58 -24.86 2.13 8.70
C LEU A 58 -26.14 1.34 8.43
N LYS A 59 -26.01 0.04 8.13
CA LYS A 59 -27.15 -0.83 7.89
C LYS A 59 -28.09 -0.86 9.09
N LYS A 60 -27.56 -1.06 10.29
CA LYS A 60 -28.35 -1.05 11.54
C LYS A 60 -29.04 0.29 11.79
N HIS A 61 -28.35 1.41 11.54
CA HIS A 61 -28.93 2.74 11.69
C HIS A 61 -30.11 2.95 10.71
N ILE A 62 -29.94 2.58 9.45
CA ILE A 62 -31.00 2.67 8.42
C ILE A 62 -32.21 1.83 8.81
N GLU A 63 -31.99 0.57 9.20
CA GLU A 63 -33.06 -0.37 9.55
C GLU A 63 -33.79 0.06 10.83
N GLY A 64 -33.05 0.51 11.85
CA GLY A 64 -33.60 0.93 13.13
C GLY A 64 -34.42 2.22 13.06
N ASN A 65 -34.01 3.18 12.23
CA ASN A 65 -34.67 4.49 12.12
C ASN A 65 -35.58 4.62 10.89
N LYS A 66 -35.58 3.63 9.98
CA LYS A 66 -36.33 3.65 8.71
C LYS A 66 -36.01 4.89 7.86
N CYS A 67 -34.73 5.26 7.79
CA CYS A 67 -34.24 6.48 7.14
C CYS A 67 -33.38 6.26 5.86
N PRO A 68 -33.72 5.34 4.94
CA PRO A 68 -32.84 4.97 3.83
C PRO A 68 -32.54 6.14 2.86
N ASP A 69 -33.49 7.08 2.74
CA ASP A 69 -33.44 8.20 1.80
C ASP A 69 -33.06 9.54 2.45
N GLU A 70 -32.82 9.54 3.76
CA GLU A 70 -32.33 10.73 4.45
C GLU A 70 -30.89 11.06 4.04
N LEU A 71 -30.60 12.36 3.95
CA LEU A 71 -29.28 12.85 3.60
C LEU A 71 -28.28 12.58 4.71
N PHE A 72 -27.11 12.09 4.32
CA PHE A 72 -26.01 11.77 5.20
C PHE A 72 -24.79 12.63 4.84
N PHE A 73 -23.87 12.10 4.05
CA PHE A 73 -22.58 12.72 3.75
C PHE A 73 -22.46 13.07 2.27
N GLN A 74 -21.82 14.20 1.94
CA GLN A 74 -21.60 14.66 0.55
C GLN A 74 -22.86 14.65 -0.32
N LYS A 75 -24.02 15.02 0.26
CA LYS A 75 -25.33 15.01 -0.43
C LYS A 75 -25.78 13.61 -0.89
N MET A 76 -25.17 12.54 -0.38
CA MET A 76 -25.65 11.16 -0.56
C MET A 76 -26.66 10.83 0.52
N THR A 77 -27.62 9.97 0.19
CA THR A 77 -28.49 9.35 1.19
C THR A 77 -27.74 8.26 1.94
N PHE A 78 -28.24 7.84 3.12
CA PHE A 78 -27.65 6.72 3.85
C PHE A 78 -27.50 5.46 2.98
N THR A 79 -28.53 5.11 2.18
CA THR A 79 -28.47 3.94 1.28
C THR A 79 -27.39 4.10 0.20
N LYS A 80 -27.31 5.28 -0.42
CA LYS A 80 -26.30 5.54 -1.46
C LYS A 80 -24.89 5.49 -0.89
N TYR A 81 -24.69 6.02 0.31
CA TYR A 81 -23.39 5.97 0.96
C TYR A 81 -23.00 4.54 1.38
N LEU A 82 -23.96 3.75 1.90
CA LEU A 82 -23.72 2.33 2.19
C LEU A 82 -23.34 1.55 0.93
N GLN A 83 -24.01 1.81 -0.20
CA GLN A 83 -23.67 1.18 -1.47
C GLN A 83 -22.26 1.57 -1.91
N PHE A 84 -21.92 2.86 -1.85
CA PHE A 84 -20.58 3.36 -2.14
C PHE A 84 -19.50 2.64 -1.32
N LEU A 85 -19.72 2.44 -0.01
CA LEU A 85 -18.77 1.72 0.83
C LEU A 85 -18.61 0.24 0.45
N LYS A 86 -19.70 -0.43 0.04
CA LYS A 86 -19.66 -1.82 -0.44
C LYS A 86 -18.87 -1.94 -1.74
N ASP A 87 -19.13 -1.05 -2.68
CA ASP A 87 -18.44 -1.03 -3.97
C ASP A 87 -16.94 -0.75 -3.77
N ASN A 88 -16.62 0.27 -2.97
CA ASN A 88 -15.23 0.59 -2.64
C ASN A 88 -14.53 -0.57 -1.89
N TYR A 89 -15.21 -1.24 -0.97
CA TYR A 89 -14.67 -2.42 -0.31
C TYR A 89 -14.30 -3.50 -1.32
N ASN A 90 -15.20 -3.81 -2.26
CA ASN A 90 -14.96 -4.86 -3.24
C ASN A 90 -13.75 -4.53 -4.14
N GLU A 91 -13.64 -3.28 -4.57
CA GLU A 91 -12.57 -2.81 -5.47
C GLU A 91 -11.21 -2.65 -4.79
N CYS A 92 -11.18 -2.29 -3.49
CA CYS A 92 -9.96 -1.85 -2.82
C CYS A 92 -9.54 -2.70 -1.61
N LEU A 93 -10.48 -3.35 -0.93
CA LEU A 93 -10.24 -4.00 0.37
C LEU A 93 -10.67 -5.47 0.43
N SER A 94 -11.24 -6.02 -0.64
CA SER A 94 -11.67 -7.42 -0.65
C SER A 94 -10.51 -8.39 -0.46
N ASP A 95 -10.84 -9.61 -0.06
CA ASP A 95 -9.83 -10.67 0.05
C ASP A 95 -9.16 -10.96 -1.29
N GLU A 96 -9.88 -10.83 -2.41
CA GLU A 96 -9.29 -10.95 -3.74
C GLU A 96 -8.21 -9.89 -3.98
N VAL A 97 -8.45 -8.64 -3.55
CA VAL A 97 -7.47 -7.56 -3.64
C VAL A 97 -6.26 -7.84 -2.75
N TYR A 98 -6.48 -8.36 -1.54
CA TYR A 98 -5.40 -8.77 -0.65
C TYR A 98 -4.55 -9.88 -1.28
N GLU A 99 -5.20 -10.92 -1.79
CA GLU A 99 -4.51 -12.08 -2.37
C GLU A 99 -3.70 -11.69 -3.60
N ARG A 100 -4.26 -10.89 -4.51
CA ARG A 100 -3.55 -10.48 -5.74
C ARG A 100 -2.42 -9.49 -5.49
N THR A 101 -2.48 -8.71 -4.40
CA THR A 101 -1.56 -7.58 -4.17
C THR A 101 -0.53 -7.88 -3.09
N LEU A 102 -0.92 -8.53 -1.99
CA LEU A 102 -0.10 -8.62 -0.78
C LEU A 102 0.28 -10.04 -0.36
N SER A 103 -0.49 -11.07 -0.73
CA SER A 103 -0.28 -12.44 -0.19
C SER A 103 1.09 -13.05 -0.54
N ARG A 104 1.55 -12.84 -1.78
CA ARG A 104 2.75 -13.47 -2.37
C ARG A 104 3.74 -12.46 -2.95
N SER A 105 3.47 -11.18 -2.80
CA SER A 105 4.33 -10.11 -3.29
C SER A 105 5.44 -9.82 -2.30
N ILE A 106 6.59 -9.36 -2.80
CA ILE A 106 7.64 -8.69 -2.02
C ILE A 106 7.92 -7.37 -2.73
N TYR A 107 7.73 -6.26 -2.02
CA TYR A 107 7.91 -4.92 -2.56
C TYR A 107 9.18 -4.27 -2.02
N THR A 108 9.66 -3.24 -2.71
CA THR A 108 10.77 -2.42 -2.20
C THR A 108 10.28 -1.52 -1.07
N ARG A 109 11.18 -1.14 -0.15
CA ARG A 109 10.85 -0.24 0.98
C ARG A 109 10.11 1.05 0.57
N PRO A 110 10.49 1.77 -0.50
CA PRO A 110 9.75 2.97 -0.91
C PRO A 110 8.31 2.67 -1.34
N VAL A 111 8.08 1.53 -2.01
CA VAL A 111 6.74 1.10 -2.41
C VAL A 111 5.91 0.74 -1.18
N ILE A 112 6.48 -0.03 -0.24
CA ILE A 112 5.83 -0.36 1.03
C ILE A 112 5.45 0.91 1.79
N ALA A 113 6.38 1.85 1.95
CA ALA A 113 6.13 3.12 2.65
C ALA A 113 4.98 3.92 2.00
N SER A 114 4.93 3.99 0.67
CA SER A 114 3.85 4.66 -0.05
C SER A 114 2.50 3.96 0.19
N MET A 115 2.46 2.63 0.13
CA MET A 115 1.23 1.86 0.36
C MET A 115 0.76 1.98 1.82
N SER A 116 1.68 1.89 2.78
CA SER A 116 1.40 2.06 4.21
C SER A 116 0.81 3.44 4.50
N ASN A 117 1.38 4.51 3.94
CA ASN A 117 0.83 5.86 4.09
C ASN A 117 -0.59 5.96 3.51
N SER A 118 -0.85 5.34 2.36
CA SER A 118 -2.19 5.32 1.77
C SER A 118 -3.20 4.59 2.67
N LEU A 119 -2.82 3.44 3.22
CA LEU A 119 -3.67 2.67 4.13
C LEU A 119 -3.88 3.38 5.47
N GLN A 120 -2.89 4.12 5.97
CA GLN A 120 -3.02 4.92 7.18
C GLN A 120 -4.03 6.07 6.97
N ASN A 121 -3.93 6.79 5.86
CA ASN A 121 -4.88 7.85 5.51
C ASN A 121 -6.30 7.30 5.34
N GLN A 122 -6.44 6.15 4.67
CA GLN A 122 -7.73 5.47 4.52
C GLN A 122 -8.30 5.09 5.89
N PHE A 123 -7.48 4.53 6.80
CA PHE A 123 -7.92 4.14 8.13
C PHE A 123 -8.41 5.33 8.95
N GLN A 124 -7.69 6.45 8.91
CA GLN A 124 -8.09 7.69 9.59
C GLN A 124 -9.44 8.19 9.06
N ASN A 125 -9.64 8.21 7.75
CA ASN A 125 -10.91 8.61 7.14
C ASN A 125 -12.06 7.68 7.53
N LEU A 126 -11.83 6.36 7.53
CA LEU A 126 -12.83 5.38 7.98
C LEU A 126 -13.16 5.57 9.47
N MET A 127 -12.17 5.84 10.32
CA MET A 127 -12.41 6.16 11.74
C MET A 127 -13.27 7.41 11.92
N LEU A 128 -13.07 8.46 11.13
CA LEU A 128 -13.91 9.66 11.17
C LEU A 128 -15.37 9.32 10.80
N VAL A 129 -15.58 8.55 9.74
CA VAL A 129 -16.91 8.10 9.32
C VAL A 129 -17.57 7.25 10.39
N LYS A 130 -16.83 6.28 10.96
CA LYS A 130 -17.32 5.42 12.05
C LYS A 130 -17.77 6.23 13.25
N ASN A 131 -16.97 7.21 13.66
CA ASN A 131 -17.29 8.07 14.80
C ASN A 131 -18.52 8.95 14.52
N TYR A 132 -18.64 9.47 13.29
CA TYR A 132 -19.82 10.23 12.89
C TYR A 132 -21.09 9.38 12.95
N ILE A 133 -21.08 8.16 12.41
CA ILE A 133 -22.24 7.25 12.47
C ILE A 133 -22.59 6.90 13.92
N LYS A 134 -21.59 6.64 14.76
CA LYS A 134 -21.81 6.37 16.18
C LYS A 134 -22.45 7.54 16.94
N ALA A 135 -22.22 8.77 16.50
CA ALA A 135 -22.86 9.95 17.09
C ALA A 135 -24.33 10.13 16.65
N LEU A 136 -24.76 9.40 15.61
CA LEU A 136 -26.15 9.38 15.13
C LEU A 136 -26.99 8.25 15.77
N VAL A 137 -26.34 7.27 16.41
CA VAL A 137 -26.98 6.11 17.04
C VAL A 137 -27.23 6.39 18.52
#